data_AF-A0A963UIF4-F1
#
_entry.id   AF-A0A963UIF4-F1
#
_cell.length_a   1.000
_cell.length_b   1.000
_cell.length_c   1.000
_cell.angle_alpha   90.00
_cell.angle_beta   90.00
_cell.angle_gamma   90.00
#
_symmetry.space_group_name_H-M   'P 1'
#
loop_
_entity.id
_entity.type
_entity.pdbx_description
1 polymer ?
#
loop_
_entity_poly.entity_id
_entity_poly.type
_entity_poly.pdbx_seq_one_letter_code
_entity_poly.pdbx_strand_id
1 'polypeptide(L)'
;MQDNEAKTADPRSLSDADWFARLEEIGDEAGYFQWLGRNHAAFFLDESPTLIVTFETVASIRQGQPGQLPLGYHVAKGRGWSHLCLIARTETWYRDPAVFAYFDRLVDDAFFEDFDRVVFWGNGMAGYAAAAFSVTAPDATVILGAPQATLDPRIAGWDPRYSEMRRTCFTDRYGFAPDMTEGAGPVYVIFDPEQNLDAMHAALFARPHVTLLPCRNLGRDVGEALDHMRILPSVLAAAATGAFDERLFRTFYRARRNYRPYLRNLLARLDQDGRALLAALLCRNVIGRLDAPKFKTRLEQLESQLAAAGERLPPLHPR
;
A
#
# COMPACT_ATOMS: atom_id res chain seq x y z
N MET A 1 35.51 32.21 -2.30
CA MET A 1 34.37 32.40 -1.38
C MET A 1 33.81 31.01 -1.15
N GLN A 2 33.99 30.48 0.05
CA GLN A 2 33.95 29.05 0.34
C GLN A 2 32.59 28.43 0.09
N ASP A 3 32.63 27.25 -0.54
CA ASP A 3 31.56 26.27 -0.61
C ASP A 3 30.95 26.04 0.77
N ASN A 4 29.68 26.36 0.92
CA ASN A 4 28.86 25.95 2.05
C ASN A 4 27.73 25.06 1.53
N GLU A 5 28.10 23.94 0.90
CA GLU A 5 27.23 22.77 0.89
C GLU A 5 27.16 22.27 2.32
N ALA A 6 26.18 22.77 3.08
CA ALA A 6 25.79 22.17 4.33
C ALA A 6 25.53 20.68 4.04
N LYS A 7 26.39 19.80 4.53
CA LYS A 7 26.16 18.36 4.56
C LYS A 7 24.86 18.14 5.33
N THR A 8 23.74 18.09 4.63
CA THR A 8 22.49 17.63 5.22
C THR A 8 22.77 16.21 5.70
N ALA A 9 22.65 15.97 7.01
CA ALA A 9 22.89 14.65 7.57
C ALA A 9 22.03 13.63 6.81
N ASP A 10 22.58 12.44 6.53
CA ASP A 10 21.81 11.36 5.91
C ASP A 10 20.55 11.12 6.76
N PRO A 11 19.33 11.28 6.20
CA PRO A 11 18.10 11.08 6.97
C PRO A 11 18.10 9.75 7.73
N ARG A 12 18.73 8.73 7.15
CA ARG A 12 18.81 7.38 7.74
C ARG A 12 19.56 7.34 9.06
N SER A 13 20.48 8.28 9.31
CA SER A 13 21.24 8.36 10.56
C SER A 13 20.56 9.20 11.64
N LEU A 14 19.47 9.91 11.32
CA LEU A 14 18.75 10.75 12.27
C LEU A 14 18.02 9.90 13.31
N SER A 15 18.00 10.37 14.56
CA SER A 15 17.09 9.84 15.58
C SER A 15 15.64 10.11 15.16
N ASP A 16 14.67 9.41 15.75
CA ASP A 16 13.26 9.69 15.48
C ASP A 16 12.88 11.13 15.83
N ALA A 17 13.47 11.70 16.89
CA ALA A 17 13.22 13.09 17.28
C ALA A 17 13.73 14.08 16.23
N ASP A 18 14.98 13.93 15.77
CA ASP A 18 15.56 14.80 14.73
C ASP A 18 14.86 14.62 13.39
N TRP A 19 14.41 13.39 13.09
CA TRP A 19 13.64 13.10 11.89
C TRP A 19 12.26 13.77 11.91
N PHE A 20 11.58 13.78 13.05
CA PHE A 20 10.33 14.52 13.20
C PHE A 20 10.56 16.04 13.13
N ALA A 21 11.60 16.57 13.76
CA ALA A 21 11.95 17.99 13.65
C ALA A 21 12.17 18.40 12.19
N ARG A 22 12.84 17.54 11.40
CA ARG A 22 12.98 17.75 9.95
C ARG A 22 11.64 17.73 9.21
N LEU A 23 10.71 16.83 9.57
CA LEU A 23 9.38 16.83 8.97
C LEU A 23 8.57 18.08 9.34
N GLU A 24 8.74 18.57 10.56
CA GLU A 24 8.13 19.79 11.06
C GLU A 24 8.63 21.01 10.27
N GLU A 25 9.95 21.16 10.10
CA GLU A 25 10.54 22.20 9.24
C GLU A 25 9.99 22.16 7.81
N ILE A 26 9.93 20.98 7.19
CA ILE A 26 9.40 20.84 5.82
C ILE A 26 7.90 21.15 5.78
N GLY A 27 7.14 20.75 6.80
CA GLY A 27 5.71 20.98 6.88
C GLY A 27 5.39 22.46 7.05
N ASP A 28 6.10 23.16 7.93
CA ASP A 28 5.91 24.60 8.18
C ASP A 28 6.24 25.46 6.95
N GLU A 29 7.17 25.02 6.10
CA GLU A 29 7.47 25.69 4.84
C GLU A 29 6.43 25.43 3.74
N ALA A 30 5.80 24.25 3.75
CA ALA A 30 5.03 23.76 2.61
C ALA A 30 3.51 23.70 2.84
N GLY A 31 3.07 23.87 4.08
CA GLY A 31 1.68 23.80 4.51
C GLY A 31 1.63 23.84 6.03
N TYR A 32 1.56 22.67 6.68
CA TYR A 32 1.77 22.58 8.13
C TYR A 32 2.25 21.21 8.58
N PHE A 33 2.84 21.18 9.77
CA PHE A 33 2.98 19.96 10.58
C PHE A 33 2.24 20.13 11.91
N GLN A 34 1.45 19.13 12.32
CA GLN A 34 0.71 19.16 13.57
C GLN A 34 0.82 17.83 14.31
N TRP A 35 1.26 17.86 15.57
CA TRP A 35 1.13 16.72 16.48
C TRP A 35 -0.35 16.44 16.82
N LEU A 36 -0.75 15.19 16.68
CA LEU A 36 -2.08 14.69 17.06
C LEU A 36 -1.91 13.75 18.26
N GLY A 37 -1.98 14.32 19.45
CA GLY A 37 -1.68 13.58 20.68
C GLY A 37 -0.21 13.15 20.73
N ARG A 38 0.06 11.98 21.33
CA ARG A 38 1.44 11.49 21.55
C ARG A 38 1.95 10.57 20.45
N ASN A 39 1.04 9.94 19.71
CA ASN A 39 1.35 8.82 18.83
C ASN A 39 1.14 9.12 17.35
N HIS A 40 0.63 10.31 17.01
CA HIS A 40 0.28 10.65 15.64
C HIS A 40 0.72 12.07 15.28
N ALA A 41 0.91 12.31 13.99
CA ALA A 41 1.10 13.64 13.43
C ALA A 41 0.38 13.74 12.08
N ALA A 42 -0.06 14.95 11.75
CA ALA A 42 -0.49 15.34 10.41
C ALA A 42 0.62 16.16 9.76
N PHE A 43 0.95 15.82 8.52
CA PHE A 43 1.88 16.57 7.67
C PHE A 43 1.13 16.95 6.40
N PHE A 44 1.05 18.25 6.09
CA PHE A 44 0.31 18.79 4.96
C PHE A 44 1.19 19.63 4.05
N LEU A 45 1.12 19.34 2.76
CA LEU A 45 1.68 20.09 1.64
C LEU A 45 0.52 20.72 0.86
N ASP A 46 0.50 22.03 0.73
CA ASP A 46 -0.53 22.79 0.02
C ASP A 46 0.01 23.39 -1.28
N GLU A 47 -0.39 22.83 -2.42
CA GLU A 47 0.15 23.19 -3.74
C GLU A 47 -0.93 23.31 -4.83
N SER A 48 -1.99 22.49 -4.79
CA SER A 48 -3.08 22.57 -5.77
C SER A 48 -4.38 21.86 -5.35
N PRO A 49 -5.50 22.08 -6.08
CA PRO A 49 -6.80 21.41 -5.81
C PRO A 49 -6.82 19.89 -6.02
N THR A 50 -5.68 19.23 -6.23
CA THR A 50 -5.57 17.77 -6.25
C THR A 50 -4.88 17.30 -4.97
N LEU A 51 -5.61 16.62 -4.11
CA LEU A 51 -5.15 16.14 -2.81
C LEU A 51 -4.94 14.62 -2.82
N ILE A 52 -3.74 14.21 -2.44
CA ILE A 52 -3.48 12.82 -2.02
C ILE A 52 -3.51 12.77 -0.49
N VAL A 53 -4.31 11.88 0.08
CA VAL A 53 -4.35 11.59 1.51
C VAL A 53 -3.71 10.23 1.76
N THR A 54 -2.63 10.17 2.54
CA THR A 54 -1.98 8.91 2.91
C THR A 54 -1.99 8.66 4.41
N PHE A 55 -2.07 7.39 4.78
CA PHE A 55 -1.86 6.93 6.15
C PHE A 55 -0.58 6.11 6.16
N GLU A 56 0.38 6.50 6.98
CA GLU A 56 1.71 5.88 7.02
C GLU A 56 2.20 5.71 8.46
N THR A 57 3.14 4.79 8.66
CA THR A 57 3.80 4.63 9.96
C THR A 57 5.22 5.17 9.91
N VAL A 58 5.78 5.54 11.07
CA VAL A 58 7.21 5.88 11.15
C VAL A 58 8.07 4.76 10.56
N ALA A 59 7.75 3.50 10.90
CA ALA A 59 8.46 2.34 10.36
C ALA A 59 8.41 2.28 8.83
N SER A 60 7.24 2.47 8.21
CA SER A 60 7.10 2.43 6.75
C SER A 60 7.84 3.59 6.07
N ILE A 61 7.78 4.81 6.63
CA ILE A 61 8.47 5.96 6.04
C ILE A 61 9.99 5.80 6.17
N ARG A 62 10.47 5.36 7.33
CA ARG A 62 11.90 5.20 7.59
C ARG A 62 12.54 4.07 6.79
N GLN A 63 11.78 3.01 6.47
CA GLN A 63 12.23 1.91 5.61
C GLN A 63 12.06 2.19 4.12
N GLY A 64 11.31 3.24 3.77
CA GLY A 64 10.98 3.59 2.40
C GLY A 64 12.13 4.27 1.64
N GLN A 65 11.81 5.39 0.99
CA GLN A 65 12.73 6.07 0.09
C GLN A 65 13.94 6.68 0.84
N PRO A 66 15.09 6.90 0.17
CA PRO A 66 16.28 7.49 0.80
C PRO A 66 16.03 8.81 1.54
N GLY A 67 15.08 9.63 1.06
CA GLY A 67 14.71 10.89 1.71
C GLY A 67 13.92 10.73 3.01
N GLN A 68 13.42 9.52 3.31
CA GLN A 68 12.56 9.20 4.45
C GLN A 68 11.45 10.22 4.67
N LEU A 69 10.77 10.58 3.58
CA LEU A 69 9.55 11.37 3.58
C LEU A 69 8.36 10.45 3.24
N PRO A 70 7.14 10.83 3.63
CA PRO A 70 5.95 10.08 3.27
C PRO A 70 5.89 9.72 1.79
N LEU A 71 5.40 8.53 1.46
CA LEU A 71 5.22 8.10 0.08
C LEU A 71 4.39 9.09 -0.72
N GLY A 72 3.28 9.57 -0.15
CA GLY A 72 2.39 10.52 -0.82
C GLY A 72 3.09 11.84 -1.16
N TYR A 73 4.03 12.29 -0.34
CA TYR A 73 4.81 13.51 -0.59
C TYR A 73 5.64 13.37 -1.86
N HIS A 74 6.27 12.22 -2.07
CA HIS A 74 7.05 11.96 -3.28
C HIS A 74 6.19 11.92 -4.54
N VAL A 75 4.97 11.39 -4.45
CA VAL A 75 4.03 11.35 -5.59
C VAL A 75 3.53 12.76 -5.92
N ALA A 76 3.16 13.51 -4.88
CA ALA A 76 2.52 14.81 -4.98
C ALA A 76 3.49 15.93 -5.38
N LYS A 77 4.65 16.04 -4.70
CA LYS A 77 5.66 17.07 -4.98
C LYS A 77 6.16 17.03 -6.41
N GLY A 78 6.36 15.84 -6.98
CA GLY A 78 6.79 15.69 -8.37
C GLY A 78 5.78 16.17 -9.42
N ARG A 79 4.55 16.51 -9.00
CA ARG A 79 3.42 16.89 -9.86
C ARG A 79 2.74 18.20 -9.45
N GLY A 80 3.23 18.87 -8.40
CA GLY A 80 2.60 20.07 -7.85
C GLY A 80 1.21 19.80 -7.25
N TRP A 81 1.02 18.64 -6.63
CA TRP A 81 -0.23 18.27 -5.95
C TRP A 81 -0.13 18.50 -4.46
N SER A 82 -1.27 18.77 -3.83
CA SER A 82 -1.38 18.80 -2.37
C SER A 82 -1.32 17.38 -1.80
N HIS A 83 -0.80 17.26 -0.58
CA HIS A 83 -0.68 15.98 0.10
C HIS A 83 -0.91 16.13 1.60
N LEU A 84 -1.80 15.31 2.15
CA LEU A 84 -2.03 15.17 3.58
C LEU A 84 -1.59 13.76 4.03
N CYS A 85 -0.62 13.69 4.93
CA CYS A 85 -0.18 12.43 5.55
C CYS A 85 -0.57 12.38 7.03
N LEU A 86 -1.21 11.28 7.42
CA LEU A 86 -1.37 10.90 8.82
C LEU A 86 -0.30 9.88 9.19
N ILE A 87 0.63 10.29 10.04
CA ILE A 87 1.77 9.49 10.47
C ILE A 87 1.45 8.88 11.84
N ALA A 88 1.50 7.57 11.97
CA ALA A 88 1.44 6.86 13.25
C ALA A 88 2.84 6.40 13.71
N ARG A 89 3.17 6.61 14.98
CA ARG A 89 4.43 6.12 15.57
C ARG A 89 4.49 4.59 15.61
N THR A 90 3.36 3.95 15.91
CA THR A 90 3.22 2.50 16.07
C THR A 90 1.88 2.02 15.51
N GLU A 91 1.59 0.73 15.65
CA GLU A 91 0.34 0.09 15.20
C GLU A 91 -0.87 0.46 16.07
N THR A 92 -1.22 1.73 16.07
CA THR A 92 -2.32 2.33 16.86
C THR A 92 -3.69 2.22 16.19
N TRP A 93 -3.72 1.76 14.93
CA TRP A 93 -4.91 1.70 14.10
C TRP A 93 -5.59 3.05 13.87
N TYR A 94 -4.86 4.15 14.15
CA TYR A 94 -5.39 5.51 14.11
C TYR A 94 -6.65 5.68 14.98
N ARG A 95 -6.81 4.81 15.99
CA ARG A 95 -7.90 4.83 16.97
C ARG A 95 -7.52 5.69 18.17
N ASP A 96 -7.30 6.98 17.93
CA ASP A 96 -6.94 7.97 18.94
C ASP A 96 -7.90 9.17 18.88
N PRO A 97 -8.46 9.65 20.02
CA PRO A 97 -9.33 10.81 20.04
C PRO A 97 -8.75 12.07 19.39
N ALA A 98 -7.43 12.26 19.41
CA ALA A 98 -6.79 13.40 18.76
C ALA A 98 -6.85 13.31 17.22
N VAL A 99 -6.76 12.10 16.66
CA VAL A 99 -6.92 11.86 15.22
C VAL A 99 -8.37 12.09 14.80
N PHE A 100 -9.30 11.61 15.62
CA PHE A 100 -10.73 11.81 15.44
C PHE A 100 -11.12 13.30 15.41
N ALA A 101 -10.68 14.05 16.42
CA ALA A 101 -10.94 15.49 16.51
C ALA A 101 -10.28 16.29 15.38
N TYR A 102 -9.15 15.80 14.84
CA TYR A 102 -8.52 16.41 13.68
C TYR A 102 -9.38 16.27 12.43
N PHE A 103 -9.86 15.07 12.12
CA PHE A 103 -10.75 14.84 10.97
C PHE A 103 -12.10 15.54 11.11
N ASP A 104 -12.68 15.60 12.32
CA ASP A 104 -13.90 16.39 12.55
C ASP A 104 -13.68 17.86 12.24
N ARG A 105 -12.55 18.42 12.68
CA ARG A 105 -12.22 19.81 12.38
C ARG A 105 -12.08 20.04 10.88
N LEU A 106 -11.44 19.11 10.15
CA LEU A 106 -11.36 19.21 8.68
C LEU A 106 -12.75 19.21 8.03
N VAL A 107 -13.71 18.46 8.57
CA VAL A 107 -15.10 18.47 8.10
C VAL A 107 -15.78 19.80 8.45
N ASP A 108 -15.68 20.24 9.71
CA ASP A 108 -16.30 21.47 10.21
C ASP A 108 -15.77 22.72 9.46
N ASP A 109 -14.48 22.71 9.10
CA ASP A 109 -13.81 23.78 8.35
C ASP A 109 -13.99 23.63 6.83
N ALA A 110 -14.76 22.64 6.35
CA ALA A 110 -14.97 22.34 4.94
C ALA A 110 -13.67 22.13 4.13
N PHE A 111 -12.60 21.67 4.78
CA PHE A 111 -11.26 21.53 4.20
C PHE A 111 -11.25 20.74 2.88
N PHE A 112 -12.04 19.67 2.78
CA PHE A 112 -12.06 18.82 1.59
C PHE A 112 -12.80 19.47 0.40
N GLU A 113 -13.60 20.51 0.62
CA GLU A 113 -14.32 21.24 -0.44
C GLU A 113 -13.38 22.11 -1.30
N ASP A 114 -12.17 22.42 -0.80
CA ASP A 114 -11.15 23.17 -1.53
C ASP A 114 -10.44 22.34 -2.62
N PHE A 115 -10.75 21.04 -2.72
CA PHE A 115 -10.09 20.12 -3.64
C PHE A 115 -11.05 19.51 -4.66
N ASP A 116 -10.75 19.71 -5.95
CA ASP A 116 -11.47 19.09 -7.07
C ASP A 116 -11.32 17.56 -7.08
N ARG A 117 -10.19 17.05 -6.57
CA ARG A 117 -9.83 15.64 -6.60
C ARG A 117 -9.17 15.23 -5.30
N VAL A 118 -9.80 14.30 -4.57
CA VAL A 118 -9.24 13.71 -3.35
C VAL A 118 -9.00 12.21 -3.55
N VAL A 119 -7.80 11.74 -3.21
CA VAL A 119 -7.42 10.32 -3.30
C VAL A 119 -6.90 9.80 -1.98
N PHE A 120 -7.55 8.82 -1.38
CA PHE A 120 -7.10 8.15 -0.16
C PHE A 120 -6.26 6.91 -0.48
N TRP A 121 -5.14 6.73 0.21
CA TRP A 121 -4.30 5.54 0.12
C TRP A 121 -3.78 5.05 1.47
N GLY A 122 -3.77 3.73 1.63
CA GLY A 122 -3.07 3.05 2.72
C GLY A 122 -2.98 1.54 2.52
N ASN A 123 -2.06 0.91 3.26
CA ASN A 123 -1.81 -0.54 3.22
C ASN A 123 -1.98 -1.18 4.62
N GLY A 124 -2.65 -2.32 4.73
CA GLY A 124 -2.90 -3.01 6.00
C GLY A 124 -3.70 -2.13 6.97
N MET A 125 -3.11 -1.85 8.15
CA MET A 125 -3.64 -0.91 9.13
C MET A 125 -3.87 0.50 8.55
N ALA A 126 -2.95 0.97 7.70
CA ALA A 126 -3.14 2.24 7.01
C ALA A 126 -4.26 2.15 5.97
N GLY A 127 -4.49 0.98 5.38
CA GLY A 127 -5.63 0.74 4.48
C GLY A 127 -6.96 0.78 5.24
N TYR A 128 -7.00 0.23 6.46
CA TYR A 128 -8.12 0.41 7.36
C TYR A 128 -8.41 1.90 7.61
N ALA A 129 -7.38 2.69 7.95
CA ALA A 129 -7.55 4.12 8.23
C ALA A 129 -7.96 4.92 6.99
N ALA A 130 -7.35 4.66 5.84
CA ALA A 130 -7.72 5.29 4.57
C ALA A 130 -9.20 5.09 4.23
N ALA A 131 -9.73 3.88 4.45
CA ALA A 131 -11.17 3.62 4.30
C ALA A 131 -12.00 4.30 5.41
N ALA A 132 -11.61 4.13 6.67
CA ALA A 132 -12.36 4.62 7.83
C ALA A 132 -12.54 6.14 7.84
N PHE A 133 -11.54 6.89 7.40
CA PHE A 133 -11.59 8.36 7.35
C PHE A 133 -12.03 8.90 5.98
N SER A 134 -12.18 8.07 4.95
CA SER A 134 -12.65 8.55 3.63
C SER A 134 -14.05 9.16 3.67
N VAL A 135 -14.87 8.81 4.67
CA VAL A 135 -16.20 9.41 4.90
C VAL A 135 -16.16 10.94 5.05
N THR A 136 -15.02 11.51 5.44
CA THR A 136 -14.87 12.97 5.60
C THR A 136 -14.71 13.71 4.28
N ALA A 137 -14.52 13.00 3.18
CA ALA A 137 -14.31 13.56 1.85
C ALA A 137 -15.23 12.83 0.84
N PRO A 138 -16.49 13.28 0.71
CA PRO A 138 -17.42 12.73 -0.27
C PRO A 138 -16.82 12.71 -1.69
N ASP A 139 -17.21 11.73 -2.51
CA ASP A 139 -16.75 11.52 -3.88
C ASP A 139 -15.23 11.23 -4.06
N ALA A 140 -14.48 11.11 -2.96
CA ALA A 140 -13.07 10.76 -3.00
C ALA A 140 -12.83 9.38 -3.64
N THR A 141 -11.70 9.23 -4.34
CA THR A 141 -11.24 7.93 -4.82
C THR A 141 -10.43 7.24 -3.72
N VAL A 142 -10.78 6.01 -3.37
CA VAL A 142 -10.16 5.30 -2.24
C VAL A 142 -9.42 4.07 -2.76
N ILE A 143 -8.12 3.96 -2.48
CA ILE A 143 -7.28 2.84 -2.91
C ILE A 143 -6.69 2.17 -1.67
N LEU A 144 -6.99 0.88 -1.51
CA LEU A 144 -6.70 0.13 -0.28
C LEU A 144 -5.83 -1.09 -0.60
N GLY A 145 -4.64 -1.16 0.00
CA GLY A 145 -3.80 -2.36 -0.03
C GLY A 145 -4.09 -3.26 1.18
N ALA A 146 -4.53 -4.49 0.95
CA ALA A 146 -4.83 -5.50 1.97
C ALA A 146 -5.46 -4.93 3.27
N PRO A 147 -6.55 -4.12 3.17
CA PRO A 147 -7.11 -3.46 4.34
C PRO A 147 -7.76 -4.47 5.27
N GLN A 148 -7.66 -4.24 6.58
CA GLN A 148 -8.57 -4.88 7.52
C GLN A 148 -9.86 -4.07 7.58
N ALA A 149 -11.01 -4.73 7.60
CA ALA A 149 -12.31 -4.06 7.68
C ALA A 149 -12.60 -3.53 9.09
N THR A 150 -12.19 -4.29 10.11
CA THR A 150 -12.33 -3.98 11.53
C THR A 150 -11.49 -4.98 12.33
N LEU A 151 -11.16 -4.62 13.57
CA LEU A 151 -10.63 -5.56 14.56
C LEU A 151 -11.63 -5.85 15.69
N ASP A 152 -12.90 -5.45 15.57
CA ASP A 152 -13.94 -5.85 16.52
C ASP A 152 -14.02 -7.39 16.57
N PRO A 153 -13.75 -8.04 17.72
CA PRO A 153 -13.75 -9.50 17.82
C PRO A 153 -15.12 -10.13 17.54
N ARG A 154 -16.21 -9.36 17.56
CA ARG A 154 -17.55 -9.85 17.20
C ARG A 154 -17.72 -10.08 15.69
N ILE A 155 -16.97 -9.36 14.86
CA ILE A 155 -16.99 -9.46 13.40
C ILE A 155 -15.74 -10.17 12.89
N ALA A 156 -14.57 -9.76 13.38
CA ALA A 156 -13.25 -10.24 12.97
C ALA A 156 -12.66 -11.26 13.96
N GLY A 157 -13.49 -11.97 14.75
CA GLY A 157 -13.02 -12.97 15.73
C GLY A 157 -12.24 -14.14 15.12
N TRP A 158 -12.33 -14.31 13.81
CA TRP A 158 -11.56 -15.28 13.02
C TRP A 158 -10.12 -14.84 12.72
N ASP A 159 -9.75 -13.56 12.96
CA ASP A 159 -8.41 -13.03 12.72
C ASP A 159 -7.59 -12.99 14.03
N PRO A 160 -6.61 -13.89 14.22
CA PRO A 160 -5.83 -13.95 15.45
C PRO A 160 -4.67 -12.94 15.51
N ARG A 161 -4.39 -12.20 14.42
CA ARG A 161 -3.15 -11.44 14.25
C ARG A 161 -2.98 -10.27 15.23
N TYR A 162 -4.07 -9.69 15.69
CA TYR A 162 -4.08 -8.42 16.44
C TYR A 162 -4.78 -8.57 17.79
N SER A 163 -4.41 -9.61 18.53
CA SER A 163 -5.05 -9.96 19.81
C SER A 163 -4.94 -8.86 20.88
N GLU A 164 -3.86 -8.07 20.82
CA GLU A 164 -3.58 -6.91 21.65
C GLU A 164 -4.56 -5.76 21.43
N MET A 165 -5.19 -5.68 20.26
CA MET A 165 -6.15 -4.64 19.89
C MET A 165 -7.59 -4.94 20.32
N ARG A 166 -7.87 -6.09 20.94
CA ARG A 166 -9.23 -6.51 21.35
C ARG A 166 -9.95 -5.57 22.32
N ARG A 167 -9.20 -4.70 23.01
CA ARG A 167 -9.75 -3.71 23.95
C ARG A 167 -9.97 -2.34 23.31
N THR A 168 -9.53 -2.16 22.06
CA THR A 168 -9.71 -0.92 21.31
C THR A 168 -11.09 -0.94 20.65
N CYS A 169 -11.79 0.19 20.69
CA CYS A 169 -13.12 0.30 20.09
C CYS A 169 -13.00 0.43 18.56
N PHE A 170 -13.74 -0.40 17.82
CA PHE A 170 -13.88 -0.35 16.35
C PHE A 170 -15.35 -0.23 15.90
N THR A 171 -16.21 0.24 16.81
CA THR A 171 -17.68 0.19 16.65
C THR A 171 -18.34 1.55 16.82
N ASP A 172 -17.57 2.55 17.25
CA ASP A 172 -17.99 3.94 17.28
C ASP A 172 -17.55 4.64 15.97
N ARG A 173 -17.39 5.96 16.05
CA ARG A 173 -16.91 6.82 14.96
C ARG A 173 -15.71 6.24 14.20
N TYR A 174 -15.76 6.32 12.87
CA TYR A 174 -14.71 5.79 11.98
C TYR A 174 -14.37 4.31 12.24
N GLY A 175 -15.32 3.54 12.78
CA GLY A 175 -15.07 2.22 13.36
C GLY A 175 -14.98 1.10 12.31
N PHE A 176 -16.10 0.77 11.66
CA PHE A 176 -16.18 -0.29 10.66
C PHE A 176 -15.89 0.28 9.27
N ALA A 177 -14.67 0.05 8.78
CA ALA A 177 -14.14 0.72 7.60
C ALA A 177 -14.97 0.55 6.31
N PRO A 178 -15.57 -0.62 6.01
CA PRO A 178 -16.42 -0.76 4.82
C PRO A 178 -17.60 0.21 4.78
N ASP A 179 -18.24 0.48 5.92
CA ASP A 179 -19.39 1.38 5.96
C ASP A 179 -18.94 2.85 5.85
N MET A 180 -17.72 3.17 6.29
CA MET A 180 -17.16 4.51 6.12
C MET A 180 -16.80 4.85 4.67
N THR A 181 -16.82 3.87 3.75
CA THR A 181 -16.63 4.13 2.32
C THR A 181 -17.93 4.42 1.57
N GLU A 182 -19.09 4.45 2.23
CA GLU A 182 -20.39 4.61 1.56
C GLU A 182 -20.53 5.91 0.74
N GLY A 183 -19.99 7.02 1.25
CA GLY A 183 -19.99 8.32 0.56
C GLY A 183 -18.81 8.55 -0.40
N ALA A 184 -17.91 7.57 -0.54
CA ALA A 184 -16.79 7.67 -1.46
C ALA A 184 -17.24 7.48 -2.92
N GLY A 185 -16.43 7.97 -3.86
CA GLY A 185 -16.58 7.68 -5.28
C GLY A 185 -16.16 6.23 -5.58
N PRO A 186 -15.16 6.00 -6.46
CA PRO A 186 -14.67 4.65 -6.70
C PRO A 186 -13.73 4.17 -5.58
N VAL A 187 -13.97 2.96 -5.08
CA VAL A 187 -13.13 2.30 -4.07
C VAL A 187 -12.45 1.07 -4.69
N TYR A 188 -11.15 0.93 -4.50
CA TYR A 188 -10.34 -0.16 -5.05
C TYR A 188 -9.64 -0.93 -3.94
N VAL A 189 -9.95 -2.23 -3.81
CA VAL A 189 -9.34 -3.10 -2.77
C VAL A 189 -8.37 -4.07 -3.42
N ILE A 190 -7.08 -3.86 -3.22
CA ILE A 190 -6.00 -4.68 -3.77
C ILE A 190 -5.55 -5.68 -2.71
N PHE A 191 -5.69 -6.97 -2.97
CA PHE A 191 -5.35 -8.03 -2.00
C PHE A 191 -4.87 -9.30 -2.70
N ASP A 192 -4.13 -10.16 -2.00
CA ASP A 192 -3.82 -11.49 -2.49
C ASP A 192 -4.85 -12.51 -1.95
N PRO A 193 -5.65 -13.18 -2.82
CA PRO A 193 -6.62 -14.17 -2.38
C PRO A 193 -6.00 -15.42 -1.73
N GLU A 194 -4.70 -15.67 -1.86
CA GLU A 194 -4.03 -16.77 -1.14
C GLU A 194 -3.67 -16.38 0.31
N GLN A 195 -3.81 -15.11 0.68
CA GLN A 195 -3.73 -14.65 2.07
C GLN A 195 -5.12 -14.68 2.69
N ASN A 196 -5.53 -15.84 3.22
CA ASN A 196 -6.90 -16.10 3.67
C ASN A 196 -7.48 -14.99 4.55
N LEU A 197 -6.73 -14.51 5.55
CA LEU A 197 -7.23 -13.49 6.48
C LEU A 197 -7.46 -12.15 5.77
N ASP A 198 -6.58 -11.76 4.86
CA ASP A 198 -6.73 -10.52 4.10
C ASP A 198 -7.84 -10.63 3.05
N ALA A 199 -8.02 -11.81 2.44
CA ALA A 199 -9.12 -12.09 1.53
C ALA A 199 -10.49 -12.03 2.22
N MET A 200 -10.59 -12.53 3.46
CA MET A 200 -11.79 -12.43 4.28
C MET A 200 -12.12 -10.97 4.63
N HIS A 201 -11.13 -10.16 5.01
CA HIS A 201 -11.34 -8.72 5.23
C HIS A 201 -11.75 -8.00 3.95
N ALA A 202 -11.07 -8.25 2.83
CA ALA A 202 -11.39 -7.65 1.53
C ALA A 202 -12.83 -7.97 1.09
N ALA A 203 -13.34 -9.18 1.38
CA ALA A 203 -14.72 -9.55 1.07
C ALA A 203 -15.77 -8.69 1.81
N LEU A 204 -15.46 -8.20 3.02
CA LEU A 204 -16.37 -7.34 3.80
C LEU A 204 -16.60 -5.97 3.14
N PHE A 205 -15.67 -5.53 2.30
CA PHE A 205 -15.77 -4.29 1.51
C PHE A 205 -16.69 -4.42 0.28
N ALA A 206 -17.20 -5.60 -0.07
CA ALA A 206 -18.00 -5.76 -1.29
C ALA A 206 -19.26 -4.86 -1.28
N ARG A 207 -19.30 -3.87 -2.18
CA ARG A 207 -20.38 -2.91 -2.43
C ARG A 207 -20.42 -2.54 -3.93
N PRO A 208 -21.50 -1.95 -4.48
CA PRO A 208 -21.59 -1.63 -5.91
C PRO A 208 -20.48 -0.71 -6.45
N HIS A 209 -20.00 0.24 -5.65
CA HIS A 209 -18.93 1.20 -6.01
C HIS A 209 -17.51 0.69 -5.67
N VAL A 210 -17.40 -0.52 -5.11
CA VAL A 210 -16.13 -1.13 -4.71
C VAL A 210 -15.67 -2.16 -5.74
N THR A 211 -14.48 -1.96 -6.28
CA THR A 211 -13.81 -2.90 -7.18
C THR A 211 -12.74 -3.70 -6.44
N LEU A 212 -12.96 -5.01 -6.35
CA LEU A 212 -11.99 -5.95 -5.80
C LEU A 212 -10.92 -6.29 -6.85
N LEU A 213 -9.65 -6.07 -6.50
CA LEU A 213 -8.48 -6.27 -7.37
C LEU A 213 -7.59 -7.42 -6.85
N PRO A 214 -7.98 -8.69 -7.06
CA PRO A 214 -7.20 -9.84 -6.59
C PRO A 214 -5.85 -9.95 -7.31
N CYS A 215 -4.80 -10.17 -6.52
CA CYS A 215 -3.39 -10.21 -6.88
C CYS A 215 -2.76 -11.53 -6.41
N ARG A 216 -3.18 -12.64 -7.01
CA ARG A 216 -2.83 -13.99 -6.57
C ARG A 216 -1.32 -14.25 -6.53
N ASN A 217 -0.80 -14.79 -5.42
CA ASN A 217 0.62 -15.09 -5.16
C ASN A 217 1.51 -13.84 -5.00
N LEU A 218 0.93 -12.65 -4.83
CA LEU A 218 1.71 -11.45 -4.56
C LEU A 218 2.38 -11.52 -3.18
N GLY A 219 1.72 -12.15 -2.20
CA GLY A 219 2.13 -12.21 -0.81
C GLY A 219 1.32 -11.27 0.09
N ARG A 220 1.78 -11.15 1.34
CA ARG A 220 1.07 -10.43 2.41
C ARG A 220 1.17 -8.92 2.31
N ASP A 221 2.36 -8.39 1.99
CA ASP A 221 2.55 -6.95 1.89
C ASP A 221 2.30 -6.46 0.46
N VAL A 222 1.04 -6.11 0.19
CA VAL A 222 0.61 -5.61 -1.12
C VAL A 222 1.25 -4.25 -1.40
N GLY A 223 1.22 -3.33 -0.45
CA GLY A 223 1.79 -1.98 -0.59
C GLY A 223 3.28 -2.01 -0.95
N GLU A 224 4.08 -2.76 -0.19
CA GLU A 224 5.51 -2.94 -0.46
C GLU A 224 5.74 -3.56 -1.84
N ALA A 225 4.95 -4.57 -2.22
CA ALA A 225 5.07 -5.18 -3.53
C ALA A 225 4.74 -4.21 -4.68
N LEU A 226 3.70 -3.38 -4.54
CA LEU A 226 3.34 -2.36 -5.53
C LEU A 226 4.43 -1.28 -5.65
N ASP A 227 5.04 -0.87 -4.54
CA ASP A 227 6.14 0.10 -4.53
C ASP A 227 7.42 -0.47 -5.15
N HIS A 228 7.81 -1.69 -4.77
CA HIS A 228 8.97 -2.38 -5.36
C HIS A 228 8.80 -2.72 -6.84
N MET A 229 7.56 -2.92 -7.31
CA MET A 229 7.24 -3.01 -8.74
C MET A 229 7.25 -1.65 -9.45
N ARG A 230 7.40 -0.54 -8.71
CA ARG A 230 7.33 0.85 -9.17
C ARG A 230 5.99 1.20 -9.84
N ILE A 231 4.91 0.57 -9.39
CA ILE A 231 3.57 0.83 -9.92
C ILE A 231 2.70 1.64 -8.97
N LEU A 232 3.00 1.65 -7.67
CA LEU A 232 2.23 2.40 -6.68
C LEU A 232 2.16 3.91 -6.99
N PRO A 233 3.28 4.62 -7.30
CA PRO A 233 3.21 6.02 -7.72
C PRO A 233 2.35 6.24 -8.97
N SER A 234 2.36 5.30 -9.92
CA SER A 234 1.55 5.38 -11.15
C SER A 234 0.06 5.16 -10.88
N VAL A 235 -0.26 4.27 -9.94
CA VAL A 235 -1.64 4.04 -9.47
C VAL A 235 -2.19 5.31 -8.83
N LEU A 236 -1.47 5.89 -7.87
CA LEU A 236 -1.89 7.11 -7.19
C LEU A 236 -1.99 8.29 -8.16
N ALA A 237 -1.04 8.42 -9.09
CA ALA A 237 -1.10 9.46 -10.11
C ALA A 237 -2.30 9.30 -11.05
N ALA A 238 -2.61 8.09 -11.51
CA ALA A 238 -3.78 7.87 -12.35
C ALA A 238 -5.09 8.19 -11.61
N ALA A 239 -5.15 7.92 -10.30
CA ALA A 239 -6.32 8.18 -9.49
C ALA A 239 -6.54 9.68 -9.25
N ALA A 240 -5.44 10.40 -9.02
CA ALA A 240 -5.43 11.86 -8.86
C ALA A 240 -5.95 12.56 -10.12
N THR A 241 -5.64 12.03 -11.32
CA THR A 241 -6.17 12.55 -12.59
C THR A 241 -7.53 11.96 -13.00
N GLY A 242 -8.18 11.14 -12.16
CA GLY A 242 -9.46 10.50 -12.47
C GLY A 242 -9.42 9.41 -13.56
N ALA A 243 -8.24 8.95 -13.95
CA ALA A 243 -8.05 7.95 -15.02
C ALA A 243 -7.91 6.51 -14.49
N PHE A 244 -7.86 6.32 -13.17
CA PHE A 244 -7.64 5.01 -12.58
C PHE A 244 -8.90 4.15 -12.59
N ASP A 245 -8.77 2.95 -13.18
CA ASP A 245 -9.78 1.91 -13.19
C ASP A 245 -9.13 0.51 -13.09
N GLU A 246 -9.96 -0.54 -13.03
CA GLU A 246 -9.46 -1.92 -13.00
C GLU A 246 -8.56 -2.23 -14.21
N ARG A 247 -8.94 -1.80 -15.41
CA ARG A 247 -8.23 -2.15 -16.65
C ARG A 247 -6.81 -1.56 -16.64
N LEU A 248 -6.66 -0.31 -16.22
CA LEU A 248 -5.40 0.36 -16.07
C LEU A 248 -4.56 -0.30 -14.98
N PHE A 249 -5.18 -0.65 -13.85
CA PHE A 249 -4.50 -1.42 -12.81
C PHE A 249 -3.95 -2.75 -13.35
N ARG A 250 -4.75 -3.53 -14.10
CA ARG A 250 -4.28 -4.80 -14.70
C ARG A 250 -3.11 -4.59 -15.66
N THR A 251 -3.04 -3.43 -16.30
CA THR A 251 -1.92 -3.05 -17.18
C THR A 251 -0.66 -2.81 -16.36
N PHE A 252 -0.72 -1.95 -15.34
CA PHE A 252 0.40 -1.71 -14.41
C PHE A 252 0.86 -3.00 -13.73
N TYR A 253 -0.08 -3.82 -13.26
CA TYR A 253 0.18 -5.06 -12.53
C TYR A 253 0.90 -6.14 -13.36
N ARG A 254 1.07 -5.96 -14.68
CA ARG A 254 1.95 -6.84 -15.48
C ARG A 254 3.42 -6.73 -15.06
N ALA A 255 3.83 -5.65 -14.38
CA ALA A 255 5.16 -5.49 -13.80
C ALA A 255 5.59 -6.69 -12.94
N ARG A 256 4.64 -7.38 -12.30
CA ARG A 256 4.88 -8.60 -11.50
C ARG A 256 5.64 -9.70 -12.25
N ARG A 257 5.55 -9.73 -13.59
CA ARG A 257 6.23 -10.72 -14.45
C ARG A 257 7.76 -10.61 -14.40
N ASN A 258 8.28 -9.52 -13.84
CA ASN A 258 9.70 -9.28 -13.59
C ASN A 258 10.02 -9.13 -12.09
N TYR A 259 9.01 -9.21 -11.21
CA TYR A 259 9.16 -9.03 -9.77
C TYR A 259 9.56 -10.36 -9.12
N ARG A 260 10.80 -10.43 -8.63
CA ARG A 260 11.40 -11.69 -8.12
C ARG A 260 10.61 -12.33 -6.97
N PRO A 261 10.09 -11.59 -5.96
CA PRO A 261 9.29 -12.18 -4.90
C PRO A 261 8.04 -12.89 -5.43
N TYR A 262 7.27 -12.25 -6.33
CA TYR A 262 6.12 -12.90 -6.98
C TYR A 262 6.50 -14.17 -7.74
N LEU A 263 7.58 -14.13 -8.52
CA LEU A 263 8.05 -15.31 -9.27
C LEU A 263 8.45 -16.46 -8.34
N ARG A 264 9.04 -16.16 -7.17
CA ARG A 264 9.37 -17.17 -6.15
C ARG A 264 8.12 -17.77 -5.53
N ASN A 265 7.12 -16.95 -5.18
CA ASN A 265 5.85 -17.42 -4.63
C ASN A 265 5.13 -18.32 -5.63
N LEU A 266 5.11 -17.93 -6.91
CA LEU A 266 4.51 -18.72 -7.98
C LEU A 266 5.23 -20.07 -8.16
N LEU A 267 6.57 -20.08 -8.14
CA LEU A 267 7.35 -21.32 -8.22
C LEU A 267 7.07 -22.22 -7.01
N ALA A 268 7.07 -21.66 -5.80
CA ALA A 268 6.78 -22.41 -4.57
C ALA A 268 5.39 -23.05 -4.63
N ARG A 269 4.39 -22.33 -5.16
CA ARG A 269 3.04 -22.88 -5.33
C ARG A 269 3.02 -24.04 -6.34
N LEU A 270 3.68 -23.88 -7.48
CA LEU A 270 3.75 -24.95 -8.49
C LEU A 270 4.45 -26.20 -7.95
N ASP A 271 5.50 -26.02 -7.13
CA ASP A 271 6.21 -27.11 -6.46
C ASP A 271 5.31 -27.82 -5.43
N GLN A 272 4.57 -27.06 -4.61
CA GLN A 272 3.61 -27.61 -3.65
C GLN A 272 2.48 -28.39 -4.32
N ASP A 273 1.97 -27.90 -5.45
CA ASP A 273 0.92 -28.56 -6.22
C ASP A 273 1.43 -29.75 -7.07
N GLY A 274 2.73 -30.07 -6.99
CA GLY A 274 3.35 -31.17 -7.76
C GLY A 274 3.39 -30.94 -9.27
N ARG A 275 3.27 -29.69 -9.74
CA ARG A 275 3.16 -29.33 -11.17
C ARG A 275 4.53 -29.14 -11.82
N ALA A 276 5.33 -30.21 -11.83
CA ALA A 276 6.73 -30.17 -12.29
C ALA A 276 6.91 -29.56 -13.69
N LEU A 277 6.06 -29.93 -14.66
CA LEU A 277 6.14 -29.40 -16.03
C LEU A 277 5.92 -27.87 -16.07
N LEU A 278 4.93 -27.36 -15.34
CA LEU A 278 4.67 -25.91 -15.28
C LEU A 278 5.77 -25.16 -14.53
N ALA A 279 6.30 -25.73 -13.44
CA ALA A 279 7.42 -25.17 -12.69
C ALA A 279 8.65 -25.04 -13.59
N ALA A 280 8.95 -26.05 -14.41
CA ALA A 280 10.06 -26.03 -15.35
C ALA A 280 9.85 -24.98 -16.46
N LEU A 281 8.64 -24.87 -17.01
CA LEU A 281 8.30 -23.81 -17.97
C LEU A 281 8.46 -22.41 -17.38
N LEU A 282 8.06 -22.20 -16.12
CA LEU A 282 8.28 -20.96 -15.39
C LEU A 282 9.76 -20.67 -15.25
N CYS A 283 10.56 -21.61 -14.72
CA CYS A 283 11.99 -21.43 -14.53
C CYS A 283 12.68 -21.07 -15.85
N ARG A 284 12.38 -21.81 -16.94
CA ARG A 284 12.89 -21.53 -18.28
C ARG A 284 12.53 -20.13 -18.77
N ASN A 285 11.30 -19.69 -18.54
CA ASN A 285 10.84 -18.35 -18.91
C ASN A 285 11.53 -17.24 -18.08
N VAL A 286 11.83 -17.50 -16.81
CA VAL A 286 12.50 -16.55 -15.90
C VAL A 286 13.97 -16.40 -16.26
N ILE A 287 14.72 -17.50 -16.41
CA ILE A 287 16.16 -17.44 -16.72
C ILE A 287 16.43 -16.83 -18.11
N GLY A 288 15.48 -16.95 -19.04
CA GLY A 288 15.59 -16.31 -20.35
C GLY A 288 15.41 -14.78 -20.33
N ARG A 289 15.04 -14.20 -19.19
CA ARG A 289 14.76 -12.75 -19.06
C ARG A 289 15.50 -12.08 -17.90
N LEU A 290 15.87 -12.83 -16.86
CA LEU A 290 16.43 -12.33 -15.60
C LEU A 290 17.62 -13.18 -15.17
N ASP A 291 18.64 -12.54 -14.59
CA ASP A 291 19.69 -13.25 -13.86
C ASP A 291 19.13 -13.81 -12.55
N ALA A 292 18.85 -15.11 -12.54
CA ALA A 292 18.16 -15.79 -11.45
C ALA A 292 18.78 -17.17 -11.17
N PRO A 293 19.94 -17.25 -10.48
CA PRO A 293 20.67 -18.50 -10.26
C PRO A 293 19.83 -19.60 -9.61
N LYS A 294 18.98 -19.24 -8.63
CA LYS A 294 18.08 -20.19 -7.97
C LYS A 294 17.07 -20.86 -8.93
N PHE A 295 16.58 -20.12 -9.92
CA PHE A 295 15.66 -20.67 -10.93
C PHE A 295 16.40 -21.56 -11.92
N LYS A 296 17.67 -21.26 -12.23
CA LYS A 296 18.52 -22.13 -13.06
C LYS A 296 18.75 -23.47 -12.39
N THR A 297 19.19 -23.47 -11.14
CA THR A 297 19.39 -24.71 -10.36
C THR A 297 18.09 -25.50 -10.22
N ARG A 298 16.96 -24.83 -9.98
CA ARG A 298 15.67 -25.52 -9.89
C ARG A 298 15.23 -26.12 -11.24
N LEU A 299 15.51 -25.46 -12.36
CA LEU A 299 15.22 -25.99 -13.70
C LEU A 299 15.97 -27.30 -13.96
N GLU A 300 17.27 -27.35 -13.67
CA GLU A 300 18.11 -28.55 -13.86
C GLU A 300 17.55 -29.75 -13.07
N GLN A 301 17.07 -29.51 -11.85
CA GLN A 301 16.41 -30.53 -11.02
C GLN A 301 15.09 -31.00 -11.64
N LEU A 302 14.25 -30.07 -12.10
CA LEU A 302 12.95 -30.38 -12.69
C LEU A 302 13.10 -31.12 -14.03
N GLU A 303 14.08 -30.75 -14.86
CA GLU A 303 14.39 -31.46 -16.10
C GLU A 303 14.80 -32.91 -15.83
N SER A 304 15.64 -33.14 -14.81
CA SER A 304 16.02 -34.49 -14.37
C SER A 304 14.80 -35.29 -13.88
N GLN A 305 13.91 -34.66 -13.10
CA GLN A 305 12.67 -35.27 -12.60
C GLN A 305 11.71 -35.65 -13.74
N LEU A 306 11.49 -34.73 -14.70
CA LEU A 306 10.63 -34.98 -15.85
C LEU A 306 11.19 -36.09 -16.74
N ALA A 307 12.51 -36.09 -16.99
CA ALA A 307 13.17 -37.13 -17.77
C ALA A 307 13.01 -38.52 -17.13
N ALA A 308 13.13 -38.62 -15.80
CA ALA A 308 12.88 -39.87 -15.06
C ALA A 308 11.42 -40.34 -15.16
N ALA A 309 10.47 -39.42 -15.29
CA ALA A 309 9.05 -39.71 -15.51
C ALA A 309 8.69 -39.96 -16.99
N GLY A 310 9.66 -39.89 -17.92
CA GLY A 310 9.42 -40.03 -19.35
C GLY A 310 8.82 -38.79 -20.03
N GLU A 311 8.70 -37.68 -19.30
CA GLU A 311 8.22 -36.40 -19.81
C GLU A 311 9.39 -35.49 -20.23
N ARG A 312 9.16 -34.59 -21.19
CA ARG A 312 10.16 -33.60 -21.62
C ARG A 312 9.53 -32.23 -21.81
N LEU A 313 10.32 -31.19 -21.61
CA LEU A 313 9.88 -29.83 -21.88
C LEU A 313 9.66 -29.62 -23.39
N PRO A 314 8.59 -28.92 -23.79
CA PRO A 314 8.39 -28.50 -25.18
C PRO A 314 9.60 -27.69 -25.69
N PRO A 315 9.99 -27.78 -26.98
CA PRO A 315 11.08 -26.99 -27.52
C PRO A 315 10.83 -25.48 -27.37
N LEU A 316 11.89 -24.68 -27.39
CA LEU A 316 11.76 -23.24 -27.45
C LEU A 316 11.24 -22.85 -28.83
N HIS A 317 10.08 -22.17 -28.89
CA HIS A 317 9.69 -21.49 -30.11
C HIS A 317 10.58 -20.24 -30.29
N PRO A 318 11.16 -20.00 -31.48
CA PRO A 318 11.82 -18.74 -31.78
C PRO A 318 10.81 -17.61 -31.58
N ARG A 319 11.25 -16.53 -30.92
CA ARG A 319 10.46 -15.30 -30.78
C ARG A 319 10.56 -14.44 -32.02
#